data_AF-A0A7C1IA56-F1
#
_entry.id   AF-A0A7C1IA56-F1
#
_cell.length_a   1.000
_cell.length_b   1.000
_cell.length_c   1.000
_cell.angle_alpha   90.00
_cell.angle_beta   90.00
_cell.angle_gamma   90.00
#
_symmetry.space_group_name_H-M   'P 1'
#
loop_
_entity.id
_entity.type
_entity.pdbx_description
1 polymer ?
#
loop_
_entity_poly.entity_id
_entity_poly.type
_entity_poly.pdbx_seq_one_letter_code
_entity_poly.pdbx_strand_id
1 'polypeptide(L)'
;MKGKAHCPHCNHKVVVEVPDEARGEQIVACPQCGVQFKVNVDEPYSWEEEAPLIHPSVRLKSRSMKPPVAGLLLIIIFLLGVVISGVLFFSLDVVGSVHMESQFRGTVVDEEGTALAGVTVTVTDHPELMAVTDAEGRFSFPNITSGRQELQFTGEGYKTLKAKVFVFPWNMSIVQERFVLEEGQGTEQYK
;
A
#
# COMPACT_ATOMS: atom_id res chain seq x y z
N MET A 1 24.41 63.46 23.02
CA MET A 1 23.94 62.69 21.84
C MET A 1 24.26 61.20 21.98
N LYS A 2 23.39 60.28 21.49
CA LYS A 2 23.69 58.83 21.46
C LYS A 2 24.07 58.38 20.04
N GLY A 3 25.31 57.95 19.85
CA GLY A 3 25.80 57.33 18.61
C GLY A 3 25.81 55.81 18.71
N LYS A 4 25.87 55.10 17.58
CA LYS A 4 26.11 53.65 17.56
C LYS A 4 27.40 53.39 16.79
N ALA A 5 28.26 52.52 17.32
CA ALA A 5 29.50 52.11 16.69
C ALA A 5 29.65 50.57 16.77
N HIS A 6 30.48 49.99 15.92
CA HIS A 6 30.83 48.57 15.99
C HIS A 6 32.22 48.41 16.61
N CYS A 7 32.37 47.45 17.53
CA CYS A 7 33.66 47.14 18.10
C CYS A 7 34.55 46.46 17.05
N PRO A 8 35.78 46.94 16.77
CA PRO A 8 36.65 46.35 15.74
C PRO A 8 37.13 44.93 16.09
N HIS A 9 37.08 44.54 17.36
CA HIS A 9 37.58 43.24 17.81
C HIS A 9 36.52 42.13 17.78
N CYS A 10 35.29 42.42 18.18
CA CYS A 10 34.23 41.41 18.29
C CYS A 10 33.00 41.70 17.42
N ASN A 11 33.03 42.79 16.66
CA ASN A 11 31.95 43.30 15.82
C ASN A 11 30.61 43.55 16.57
N HIS A 12 30.64 43.62 17.90
CA HIS A 12 29.44 43.90 18.70
C HIS A 12 29.00 45.36 18.54
N LYS A 13 27.67 45.57 18.51
CA LYS A 13 27.06 46.90 18.43
C LYS A 13 27.13 47.59 19.79
N VAL A 14 27.85 48.70 19.86
CA VAL A 14 28.01 49.51 21.07
C VAL A 14 27.24 50.80 20.90
N VAL A 15 26.40 51.14 21.89
CA VAL A 15 25.75 52.45 21.99
C VAL A 15 26.69 53.37 22.77
N VAL A 16 27.12 54.44 22.14
CA VAL A 16 28.06 55.42 22.71
C VAL A 16 27.26 56.65 23.13
N GLU A 17 27.26 56.95 24.42
CA GLU A 17 26.67 58.17 24.96
C GLU A 17 27.75 59.26 25.01
N VAL A 18 27.62 60.28 24.18
CA VAL A 18 28.56 61.41 24.10
C VAL A 18 27.91 62.64 24.74
N PRO A 19 28.59 63.36 25.65
CA PRO A 19 28.13 64.65 26.17
C PRO A 19 27.89 65.65 25.03
N ASP A 20 26.91 66.53 25.17
CA ASP A 20 26.43 67.38 24.06
C ASP A 20 27.46 68.41 23.53
N GLU A 21 28.61 68.56 24.20
CA GLU A 21 29.71 69.45 23.80
C GLU A 21 31.00 68.72 23.34
N ALA A 22 31.00 67.38 23.26
CA ALA A 22 32.21 66.64 22.89
C ALA A 22 32.44 66.61 21.37
N ARG A 23 33.68 66.89 20.95
CA ARG A 23 34.16 66.84 19.55
C ARG A 23 35.44 66.01 19.45
N GLY A 24 35.76 65.51 18.25
CA GLY A 24 36.97 64.72 17.98
C GLY A 24 36.91 63.25 18.43
N GLU A 25 38.08 62.63 18.59
CA GLU A 25 38.22 61.23 18.99
C GLU A 25 37.85 60.99 20.45
N GLN A 26 36.88 60.12 20.70
CA GLN A 26 36.47 59.66 22.03
C GLN A 26 36.82 58.18 22.21
N ILE A 27 37.33 57.82 23.38
CA ILE A 27 37.64 56.42 23.71
C ILE A 27 36.43 55.78 24.38
N VAL A 28 35.94 54.70 23.78
CA VAL A 28 34.78 53.94 24.27
C VAL A 28 35.16 52.49 24.53
N ALA A 29 34.64 51.91 25.61
CA ALA A 29 34.85 50.52 25.95
C ALA A 29 33.71 49.65 25.42
N CYS A 30 34.04 48.53 24.77
CA CYS A 30 33.02 47.57 24.37
C CYS A 30 32.50 46.79 25.60
N PRO A 31 31.19 46.75 25.87
CA PRO A 31 30.64 45.98 26.99
C PRO A 31 30.79 44.46 26.80
N GLN A 32 30.97 43.98 25.58
CA GLN A 32 31.05 42.55 25.30
C GLN A 32 32.47 41.98 25.44
N CYS A 33 33.50 42.73 25.04
CA CYS A 33 34.89 42.23 25.06
C CYS A 33 35.84 43.08 25.91
N GLY A 34 35.40 44.20 26.47
CA GLY A 34 36.20 45.07 27.32
C GLY A 34 37.25 45.91 26.60
N VAL A 35 37.46 45.71 25.30
CA VAL A 35 38.46 46.46 24.51
C VAL A 35 38.01 47.91 24.34
N GLN A 36 38.94 48.82 24.58
CA GLN A 36 38.77 50.25 24.33
C GLN A 36 39.14 50.59 22.89
N PHE A 37 38.28 51.32 22.19
CA PHE A 37 38.53 51.78 20.82
C PHE A 37 38.11 53.24 20.65
N LYS A 38 38.73 53.90 19.68
CA LYS A 38 38.50 55.31 19.39
C LYS A 38 37.35 55.47 18.39
N VAL A 39 36.45 56.40 18.66
CA VAL A 39 35.33 56.79 17.79
C VAL A 39 35.41 58.29 17.57
N ASN A 40 35.47 58.72 16.31
CA ASN A 40 35.41 60.14 15.95
C ASN A 40 33.94 60.59 15.92
N VAL A 41 33.60 61.60 16.73
CA VAL A 41 32.23 62.10 16.88
C VAL A 41 31.86 63.10 15.78
N ASP A 42 32.85 63.69 15.11
CA ASP A 42 32.62 64.72 14.09
C ASP A 42 32.15 64.13 12.75
N GLU A 43 32.30 62.81 12.57
CA GLU A 43 31.80 62.07 11.40
C GLU A 43 30.45 61.39 11.71
N PRO A 44 29.34 61.82 11.07
CA PRO A 44 28.06 61.16 11.26
C PRO A 44 28.09 59.74 10.67
N TYR A 45 28.03 58.74 11.54
CA TYR A 45 27.98 57.32 11.14
C TYR A 45 26.60 56.99 10.55
N SER A 46 26.53 56.80 9.22
CA SER A 46 25.32 56.39 8.49
C SER A 46 25.24 54.86 8.41
N TRP A 47 24.09 54.29 8.76
CA TRP A 47 23.76 52.86 8.71
C TRP A 47 22.87 52.49 7.51
N GLU A 48 22.74 53.36 6.53
CA GLU A 48 22.13 52.98 5.26
C GLU A 48 23.17 52.17 4.48
N GLU A 49 23.03 50.84 4.49
CA GLU A 49 23.55 50.04 3.38
C GLU A 49 22.87 50.59 2.13
N GLU A 50 23.61 51.38 1.35
CA GLU A 50 23.18 51.77 0.01
C GLU A 50 22.78 50.49 -0.69
N ALA A 51 21.47 50.30 -0.91
CA ALA A 51 20.98 49.20 -1.70
C ALA A 51 21.76 49.27 -3.02
N PRO A 52 22.53 48.23 -3.39
CA PRO A 52 23.42 48.33 -4.52
C PRO A 52 22.57 48.74 -5.73
N LEU A 53 22.89 49.90 -6.31
CA LEU A 53 22.22 50.38 -7.49
C LEU A 53 22.42 49.31 -8.57
N ILE A 54 21.35 48.56 -8.85
CA ILE A 54 21.37 47.52 -9.86
C ILE A 54 21.62 48.23 -11.19
N HIS A 55 22.85 48.13 -11.70
CA HIS A 55 23.22 48.78 -12.96
C HIS A 55 22.27 48.30 -14.08
N PRO A 56 21.85 49.16 -15.03
CA PRO A 56 20.93 48.78 -16.12
C PRO A 56 21.41 47.61 -17.00
N SER A 57 22.66 47.18 -16.84
CA SER A 57 23.26 46.02 -17.52
C SER A 57 23.13 44.70 -16.75
N VAL A 58 22.45 44.66 -15.60
CA VAL A 58 22.20 43.40 -14.88
C VAL A 58 21.20 42.57 -15.68
N ARG A 59 21.73 41.65 -16.49
CA ARG A 59 20.98 40.58 -17.12
C ARG A 59 20.45 39.65 -16.04
N LEU A 60 19.20 39.84 -15.63
CA LEU A 60 18.47 38.84 -14.86
C LEU A 60 18.51 37.53 -15.65
N LYS A 61 19.07 36.49 -15.04
CA LYS A 61 19.19 35.17 -15.65
C LYS A 61 17.79 34.69 -16.02
N SER A 62 17.53 34.52 -17.32
CA SER A 62 16.25 34.06 -17.81
C SER A 62 15.89 32.73 -17.15
N ARG A 63 14.64 32.62 -16.71
CA ARG A 63 14.09 31.39 -16.12
C ARG A 63 14.41 30.24 -17.06
N SER A 64 15.32 29.37 -16.63
CA SER A 64 15.84 28.29 -17.45
C SER A 64 14.68 27.34 -17.77
N MET A 65 14.25 27.32 -19.04
CA MET A 65 13.28 26.38 -19.61
C MET A 65 13.89 24.97 -19.70
N LYS A 66 14.58 24.49 -18.67
CA LYS A 66 14.84 23.06 -18.56
C LYS A 66 13.44 22.44 -18.54
N PRO A 67 13.11 21.51 -19.46
CA PRO A 67 11.83 20.82 -19.39
C PRO A 67 11.70 20.29 -17.95
N PRO A 68 10.50 20.23 -17.36
CA PRO A 68 10.33 19.64 -16.04
C PRO A 68 10.55 18.12 -16.18
N VAL A 69 11.80 17.71 -16.43
CA VAL A 69 12.23 16.31 -16.59
C VAL A 69 11.83 15.56 -15.33
N ALA A 70 11.92 16.20 -14.16
CA ALA A 70 11.39 15.68 -12.91
C ALA A 70 9.88 15.39 -12.97
N GLY A 71 9.07 16.29 -13.55
CA GLY A 71 7.63 16.09 -13.72
C GLY A 71 7.31 14.96 -14.70
N LEU A 72 8.03 14.89 -15.82
CA LEU A 72 7.87 13.81 -16.80
C LEU A 72 8.26 12.45 -16.20
N LEU A 73 9.36 12.39 -15.44
CA LEU A 73 9.80 11.18 -14.75
C LEU A 73 8.78 10.72 -13.71
N LEU A 74 8.19 11.63 -12.94
CA LEU A 74 7.14 11.28 -11.96
C LEU A 74 5.88 10.73 -12.63
N ILE A 75 5.46 11.30 -13.76
CA ILE A 75 4.32 10.78 -14.53
C ILE A 75 4.63 9.38 -15.07
N ILE A 76 5.84 9.15 -15.59
CA ILE A 76 6.25 7.83 -16.09
C ILE A 76 6.26 6.81 -14.95
N ILE A 77 6.83 7.14 -13.79
CA ILE A 77 6.85 6.24 -12.62
C ILE A 77 5.43 5.91 -12.15
N PHE A 78 4.54 6.90 -12.12
CA PHE A 78 3.14 6.69 -11.75
C PHE A 78 2.43 5.76 -12.74
N LEU A 79 2.60 5.99 -14.05
CA LEU A 79 2.02 5.14 -15.10
C LEU A 79 2.56 3.71 -15.04
N LEU A 80 3.87 3.54 -14.83
CA LEU A 80 4.48 2.22 -14.65
C LEU A 80 3.93 1.52 -13.40
N GLY A 81 3.73 2.24 -12.30
CA GLY A 81 3.13 1.70 -11.07
C GLY A 81 1.69 1.21 -11.28
N VAL A 82 0.86 1.97 -11.98
CA VAL A 82 -0.53 1.57 -12.31
C VAL A 82 -0.54 0.35 -13.23
N VAL A 83 0.35 0.31 -14.23
CA VAL A 83 0.46 -0.84 -15.14
C VAL A 83 0.91 -2.10 -14.39
N ILE A 84 1.94 -2.00 -13.54
CA ILE A 84 2.44 -3.14 -12.75
C ILE A 84 1.38 -3.61 -11.76
N SER A 85 0.69 -2.69 -11.08
CA SER A 85 -0.42 -3.03 -10.18
C SER A 85 -1.57 -3.73 -10.91
N GLY A 86 -1.90 -3.29 -12.13
CA GLY A 86 -2.93 -3.93 -12.96
C GLY A 86 -2.53 -5.34 -13.38
N VAL A 87 -1.28 -5.55 -13.79
CA VAL A 87 -0.77 -6.89 -14.17
C VAL A 87 -0.76 -7.84 -12.98
N LEU A 88 -0.38 -7.37 -11.78
CA LEU A 88 -0.42 -8.18 -10.56
C LEU A 88 -1.84 -8.56 -10.16
N PHE A 89 -2.81 -7.64 -10.32
CA PHE A 89 -4.22 -7.93 -10.06
C PHE A 89 -4.80 -8.94 -11.06
N PHE A 90 -4.40 -8.86 -12.34
CA PHE A 90 -4.81 -9.83 -13.37
C PHE A 90 -4.11 -11.20 -13.24
N SER A 91 -2.89 -11.23 -12.67
CA SER A 91 -2.13 -12.48 -12.48
C SER A 91 -2.64 -13.30 -11.27
N LEU A 92 -3.38 -12.69 -10.35
CA LEU A 92 -3.94 -13.38 -9.18
C LEU A 92 -5.07 -14.36 -9.55
N ASP A 93 -5.74 -14.18 -10.69
CA ASP A 93 -6.69 -15.17 -11.22
C ASP A 93 -6.00 -16.47 -11.71
N VAL A 94 -4.71 -16.42 -12.04
CA VAL A 94 -3.96 -17.61 -12.52
C VAL A 94 -3.55 -18.55 -11.38
N VAL A 95 -3.55 -18.08 -10.13
CA VAL A 95 -3.31 -18.98 -8.97
C VAL A 95 -4.51 -19.94 -8.75
N GLY A 96 -5.66 -19.68 -9.39
CA GLY A 96 -6.82 -20.56 -9.38
C GLY A 96 -6.77 -21.77 -10.33
N SER A 97 -5.76 -21.87 -11.20
CA SER A 97 -5.73 -22.88 -12.27
C SER A 97 -4.55 -23.85 -12.19
N VAL A 98 -4.05 -24.14 -10.98
CA VAL A 98 -3.23 -25.34 -10.74
C VAL A 98 -4.16 -26.56 -10.74
N HIS A 99 -4.45 -27.08 -11.94
CA HIS A 99 -5.25 -28.29 -12.13
C HIS A 99 -4.35 -29.50 -11.87
N MET A 100 -4.32 -30.00 -10.63
CA MET A 100 -3.71 -31.29 -10.32
C MET A 100 -4.81 -32.33 -10.15
N GLU A 101 -4.60 -33.53 -10.71
CA GLU A 101 -5.44 -34.67 -10.37
C GLU A 101 -5.26 -35.00 -8.88
N SER A 102 -6.39 -35.16 -8.19
CA SER A 102 -6.46 -35.52 -6.78
C SER A 102 -7.60 -36.49 -6.55
N GLN A 103 -7.75 -36.96 -5.31
CA GLN A 103 -8.87 -37.78 -4.89
C GLN A 103 -9.80 -37.02 -3.94
N PHE A 104 -11.10 -37.28 -4.04
CA PHE A 104 -12.10 -36.81 -3.09
C PHE A 104 -12.95 -37.99 -2.60
N ARG A 105 -13.27 -38.02 -1.31
CA ARG A 105 -14.06 -39.09 -0.68
C ARG A 105 -15.05 -38.48 0.29
N GLY A 106 -16.25 -39.02 0.31
CA GLY A 106 -17.31 -38.56 1.22
C GLY A 106 -18.34 -39.64 1.50
N THR A 107 -19.29 -39.30 2.35
CA THR A 107 -20.43 -40.15 2.68
C THR A 107 -21.74 -39.39 2.51
N VAL A 108 -22.79 -40.10 2.13
CA VAL A 108 -24.12 -39.56 1.92
C VAL A 108 -25.09 -40.25 2.87
N VAL A 109 -25.86 -39.46 3.60
CA VAL A 109 -26.85 -39.91 4.57
C VAL A 109 -28.17 -39.15 4.42
N ASP A 110 -29.25 -39.64 5.02
CA ASP A 110 -30.51 -38.90 5.19
C ASP A 110 -30.49 -38.00 6.45
N GLU A 111 -31.61 -37.32 6.71
CA GLU A 111 -31.80 -36.45 7.89
C GLU A 111 -31.67 -37.22 9.21
N GLU A 112 -32.05 -38.50 9.22
CA GLU A 112 -31.97 -39.43 10.34
C GLU A 112 -30.55 -39.99 10.55
N GLY A 113 -29.64 -39.78 9.59
CA GLY A 113 -28.26 -40.26 9.60
C GLY A 113 -28.07 -41.69 9.03
N THR A 114 -29.08 -42.26 8.39
CA THR A 114 -29.00 -43.52 7.64
C THR A 114 -28.17 -43.33 6.38
N ALA A 115 -27.28 -44.27 6.11
CA ALA A 115 -26.48 -44.27 4.89
C ALA A 115 -27.35 -44.49 3.64
N LEU A 116 -27.14 -43.67 2.61
CA LEU A 116 -27.89 -43.75 1.35
C LEU A 116 -27.06 -44.41 0.25
N ALA A 117 -27.48 -45.62 -0.16
CA ALA A 117 -26.89 -46.36 -1.26
C ALA A 117 -27.54 -45.99 -2.60
N GLY A 118 -26.78 -46.07 -3.70
CA GLY A 118 -27.32 -45.83 -5.05
C GLY A 118 -27.52 -44.35 -5.40
N VAL A 119 -27.07 -43.42 -4.56
CA VAL A 119 -27.07 -41.98 -4.89
C VAL A 119 -26.01 -41.72 -5.95
N THR A 120 -26.43 -41.09 -7.04
CA THR A 120 -25.53 -40.68 -8.12
C THR A 120 -24.90 -39.33 -7.77
N VAL A 121 -23.57 -39.28 -7.74
CA VAL A 121 -22.79 -38.06 -7.49
C VAL A 121 -22.07 -37.67 -8.78
N THR A 122 -22.30 -36.46 -9.26
CA THR A 122 -21.67 -35.92 -10.47
C THR A 122 -20.96 -34.61 -10.19
N VAL A 123 -19.82 -34.39 -10.86
CA VAL A 123 -19.15 -33.09 -10.83
C VAL A 123 -19.80 -32.20 -11.90
N THR A 124 -20.32 -31.05 -11.51
CA THR A 124 -21.13 -30.17 -12.39
C THR A 124 -20.31 -29.66 -13.59
N ASP A 125 -19.04 -29.34 -13.36
CA ASP A 125 -18.12 -28.86 -14.41
C ASP A 125 -17.55 -30.00 -15.28
N HIS A 126 -17.59 -31.24 -14.77
CA HIS A 126 -17.01 -32.44 -15.39
C HIS A 126 -18.00 -33.61 -15.28
N PRO A 127 -19.12 -33.60 -16.04
CA PRO A 127 -20.20 -34.57 -15.91
C PRO A 127 -19.78 -36.01 -16.22
N GLU A 128 -18.65 -36.22 -16.90
CA GLU A 128 -18.00 -37.53 -17.10
C GLU A 128 -17.45 -38.13 -15.80
N LEU A 129 -17.17 -37.31 -14.78
CA LEU A 129 -16.79 -37.75 -13.44
C LEU A 129 -18.07 -38.03 -12.64
N MET A 130 -18.46 -39.29 -12.63
CA MET A 130 -19.63 -39.80 -11.89
C MET A 130 -19.22 -40.91 -10.93
N ALA A 131 -19.80 -40.89 -9.73
CA ALA A 131 -19.69 -41.95 -8.73
C ALA A 131 -21.08 -42.33 -8.22
N VAL A 132 -21.21 -43.56 -7.72
CA VAL A 132 -22.45 -44.04 -7.08
C VAL A 132 -22.09 -44.46 -5.66
N THR A 133 -22.93 -44.10 -4.69
CA THR A 133 -22.69 -44.46 -3.29
C THR A 133 -22.88 -45.95 -3.03
N ASP A 134 -22.00 -46.53 -2.21
CA ASP A 134 -22.07 -47.93 -1.77
C ASP A 134 -23.15 -48.17 -0.69
N ALA A 135 -23.26 -49.41 -0.20
CA ALA A 135 -24.23 -49.81 0.83
C ALA A 135 -24.06 -49.04 2.15
N GLU A 136 -22.87 -48.50 2.41
CA GLU A 136 -22.57 -47.66 3.57
C GLU A 136 -22.59 -46.17 3.21
N GLY A 137 -23.16 -45.81 2.06
CA GLY A 137 -23.34 -44.43 1.61
C GLY A 137 -22.04 -43.74 1.19
N ARG A 138 -20.93 -44.47 1.02
CA ARG A 138 -19.63 -43.88 0.69
C ARG A 138 -19.46 -43.76 -0.82
N PHE A 139 -18.77 -42.70 -1.23
CA PHE A 139 -18.34 -42.50 -2.62
C PHE A 139 -16.89 -42.00 -2.69
N SER A 140 -16.27 -42.18 -3.84
CA SER A 140 -14.92 -41.68 -4.09
C SER A 140 -14.69 -41.31 -5.54
N PHE A 141 -14.04 -40.17 -5.77
CA PHE A 141 -13.51 -39.75 -7.06
C PHE A 141 -11.99 -39.85 -7.04
N PRO A 142 -11.37 -40.77 -7.80
CA PRO A 142 -9.90 -40.91 -7.82
C PRO A 142 -9.19 -39.87 -8.69
N ASN A 143 -9.88 -39.28 -9.67
CA ASN A 143 -9.32 -38.37 -10.67
C ASN A 143 -10.14 -37.06 -10.73
N ILE A 144 -10.30 -36.41 -9.58
CA ILE A 144 -10.98 -35.12 -9.50
C ILE A 144 -9.95 -34.00 -9.42
N THR A 145 -10.18 -32.93 -10.17
CA THR A 145 -9.29 -31.78 -10.18
C THR A 145 -9.30 -31.06 -8.83
N SER A 146 -8.11 -30.80 -8.27
CA SER A 146 -7.95 -29.98 -7.07
C SER A 146 -8.50 -28.57 -7.24
N GLY A 147 -9.06 -27.99 -6.18
CA GLY A 147 -9.68 -26.67 -6.18
C GLY A 147 -11.14 -26.70 -5.76
N ARG A 148 -11.87 -25.60 -6.04
CA ARG A 148 -13.32 -25.54 -5.78
C ARG A 148 -14.05 -26.33 -6.85
N GLN A 149 -14.89 -27.27 -6.42
CA GLN A 149 -15.72 -28.11 -7.28
C GLN A 149 -17.17 -28.02 -6.81
N GLU A 150 -18.12 -28.10 -7.73
CA GLU A 150 -19.55 -28.21 -7.41
C GLU A 150 -20.04 -29.63 -7.69
N LEU A 151 -20.38 -30.36 -6.63
CA LEU A 151 -20.93 -31.71 -6.69
C LEU A 151 -22.45 -31.65 -6.71
N GLN A 152 -23.07 -32.48 -7.54
CA GLN A 152 -24.51 -32.69 -7.57
C GLN A 152 -24.83 -34.13 -7.15
N PHE A 153 -25.74 -34.28 -6.20
CA PHE A 153 -26.19 -35.57 -5.69
C PHE A 153 -27.65 -35.79 -6.11
N THR A 154 -27.92 -36.92 -6.76
CA THR A 154 -29.26 -37.30 -7.22
C THR A 154 -29.57 -38.71 -6.73
N GLY A 155 -30.60 -38.84 -5.91
CA GLY A 155 -31.14 -40.11 -5.42
C GLY A 155 -32.65 -40.19 -5.66
N GLU A 156 -33.18 -41.41 -5.80
CA GLU A 156 -34.62 -41.61 -5.93
C GLU A 156 -35.33 -41.29 -4.61
N GLY A 157 -36.38 -40.46 -4.65
CA GLY A 157 -37.11 -40.06 -3.44
C GLY A 157 -36.48 -38.92 -2.62
N TYR A 158 -35.33 -38.40 -3.05
CA TYR A 158 -34.61 -37.31 -2.37
C TYR A 158 -34.49 -36.06 -3.25
N LYS A 159 -34.39 -34.90 -2.61
CA LYS A 159 -34.08 -33.64 -3.30
C LYS A 159 -32.66 -33.71 -3.87
N THR A 160 -32.47 -33.13 -5.05
CA THR A 160 -31.14 -33.01 -5.65
C THR A 160 -30.32 -32.00 -4.86
N LEU A 161 -29.23 -32.45 -4.24
CA LEU A 161 -28.33 -31.57 -3.49
C LEU A 161 -27.22 -31.06 -4.40
N LYS A 162 -26.93 -29.76 -4.37
CA LYS A 162 -25.73 -29.16 -4.97
C LYS A 162 -24.82 -28.63 -3.88
N ALA A 163 -23.58 -29.09 -3.82
CA ALA A 163 -22.63 -28.72 -2.77
C ALA A 163 -21.31 -28.24 -3.37
N LYS A 164 -20.80 -27.13 -2.84
CA LYS A 164 -19.48 -26.59 -3.21
C LYS A 164 -18.44 -27.13 -2.25
N VAL A 165 -17.50 -27.92 -2.78
CA VAL A 165 -16.44 -28.56 -2.00
C VAL A 165 -15.08 -28.03 -2.42
N PHE A 166 -14.10 -28.08 -1.52
CA PHE A 166 -12.72 -27.74 -1.84
C PHE A 166 -11.85 -29.00 -1.83
N VAL A 167 -11.44 -29.44 -3.02
CA VAL A 167 -10.57 -30.60 -3.18
C VAL A 167 -9.12 -30.17 -3.00
N PHE A 168 -8.47 -30.69 -1.96
CA PHE A 168 -7.07 -30.41 -1.70
C PHE A 168 -6.16 -31.14 -2.70
N PRO A 169 -5.00 -30.55 -3.08
CA PRO A 169 -4.02 -31.21 -3.91
C PRO A 169 -3.30 -32.37 -3.18
N TRP A 170 -2.53 -33.16 -3.93
CA TRP A 170 -1.70 -34.26 -3.43
C TRP A 170 -2.47 -35.35 -2.68
N ASN A 171 -3.73 -35.60 -3.07
CA ASN A 171 -4.55 -36.62 -2.45
C ASN A 171 -4.77 -36.44 -0.93
N MET A 172 -4.56 -35.23 -0.41
CA MET A 172 -4.80 -34.91 1.00
C MET A 172 -6.30 -34.87 1.26
N SER A 173 -6.74 -35.59 2.29
CA SER A 173 -8.10 -35.53 2.82
C SER A 173 -8.01 -35.22 4.30
N ILE A 174 -8.37 -33.99 4.67
CA ILE A 174 -8.27 -33.49 6.04
C ILE A 174 -9.57 -33.79 6.82
N VAL A 175 -10.69 -33.89 6.10
CA VAL A 175 -12.01 -34.16 6.67
C VAL A 175 -12.75 -35.10 5.73
N GLN A 176 -13.39 -36.12 6.28
CA GLN A 176 -14.35 -36.92 5.55
C GLN A 176 -15.67 -36.14 5.50
N GLU A 177 -15.99 -35.56 4.35
CA GLU A 177 -17.21 -34.76 4.20
C GLU A 177 -18.43 -35.69 4.20
N ARG A 178 -19.44 -35.31 4.99
CA ARG A 178 -20.73 -35.99 5.08
C ARG A 178 -21.81 -35.09 4.51
N PHE A 179 -22.54 -35.59 3.52
CA PHE A 179 -23.64 -34.90 2.85
C PHE A 179 -24.97 -35.48 3.33
N VAL A 180 -25.92 -34.60 3.62
CA VAL A 180 -27.27 -34.98 4.09
C VAL A 180 -28.24 -34.65 2.97
N LEU A 181 -29.04 -35.62 2.53
CA LEU A 181 -30.10 -35.42 1.54
C LEU A 181 -31.45 -35.37 2.26
N GLU A 182 -32.22 -34.32 1.98
CA GLU A 182 -33.61 -34.21 2.43
C GLU A 182 -34.54 -35.03 1.53
N GLU A 183 -35.51 -35.72 2.14
CA GLU A 183 -36.54 -36.44 1.39
C GLU A 183 -37.43 -35.49 0.57
N GLY A 184 -37.91 -35.97 -0.58
CA GLY A 184 -38.89 -35.28 -1.42
C GLY A 184 -38.40 -34.97 -2.83
N GLN A 185 -39.06 -34.02 -3.47
CA GLN A 185 -38.76 -33.59 -4.84
C GLN A 185 -38.31 -32.14 -4.86
N GLY A 186 -37.28 -31.83 -5.64
CA GLY A 186 -36.75 -30.47 -5.79
C GLY A 186 -35.23 -30.42 -5.83
N THR A 187 -34.68 -29.22 -5.72
CA THR A 187 -33.24 -28.96 -5.66
C THR A 187 -32.90 -28.17 -4.40
N GLU A 188 -31.85 -28.58 -3.69
CA GLU A 188 -31.33 -27.92 -2.51
C GLU A 188 -29.86 -27.51 -2.73
N GLN A 189 -29.46 -26.36 -2.20
CA GLN A 189 -28.10 -25.82 -2.34
C GLN A 189 -27.42 -25.82 -0.97
N TYR A 190 -26.37 -26.62 -0.82
CA TYR A 190 -25.49 -26.65 0.34
C TYR A 190 -24.40 -25.58 0.17
N LYS A 191 -24.31 -24.65 1.12
CA LYS A 191 -23.43 -23.48 1.04
C LYS A 191 -22.07 -23.70 1.70
#